data_AF-A0A251VQ01-F1
#
_entry.id   AF-A0A251VQ01-F1
#
_cell.length_a   1.000
_cell.length_b   1.000
_cell.length_c   1.000
_cell.angle_alpha   90.00
_cell.angle_beta   90.00
_cell.angle_gamma   90.00
#
_symmetry.space_group_name_H-M   'P 1'
#
loop_
_entity.id
_entity.type
_entity.pdbx_description
1 polymer ?
#
loop_
_entity_poly.entity_id
_entity_poly.type
_entity_poly.pdbx_seq_one_letter_code
_entity_poly.pdbx_strand_id
1 'polypeptide(L)'
;MRAIIGAAVAAEHKLTRLAKTLYSSSTRNYSITISTHNTTTIIQSEPSIFSADRCRHPSHQLLSVPWSANQIRFAKARGSDVRPGNVIERKGKVYQVVKAQHSTQGRGGAIIQVELRDVDSGNKVNERFRTDETVEKIFVEAKSYTYLYTDEETDTIVLMEPNTFVQLDVPKHLFGNSLAYLKDDITVSVELFNDRPMSASVPKRVTCTVVEAQVPMKGMGATPHTKKVLLDNGLRVEVPPHVVTGDKILIDTTNDSYISRA
;
A
#
# COMPACT_ATOMS: atom_id res chain seq x y z
N MET A 1 -57.90 -3.10 20.96
CA MET A 1 -58.33 -4.42 20.44
C MET A 1 -57.59 -4.63 19.13
N ARG A 2 -56.32 -5.06 19.11
CA ARG A 2 -55.77 -6.42 19.35
C ARG A 2 -56.29 -7.48 18.38
N ALA A 3 -55.32 -8.11 17.70
CA ALA A 3 -55.33 -9.37 16.95
C ALA A 3 -55.85 -9.34 15.51
N ILE A 4 -54.94 -9.47 14.54
CA ILE A 4 -54.76 -10.73 13.78
C ILE A 4 -53.25 -10.93 13.55
N ILE A 5 -52.72 -12.02 14.09
CA ILE A 5 -51.35 -12.53 13.99
C ILE A 5 -51.43 -13.84 13.21
N GLY A 6 -50.48 -14.09 12.31
CA GLY A 6 -49.92 -15.44 12.12
C GLY A 6 -50.44 -16.30 10.96
N ALA A 7 -49.63 -16.39 9.90
CA ALA A 7 -49.38 -17.55 9.01
C ALA A 7 -48.57 -16.99 7.82
N ALA A 8 -47.36 -17.44 7.45
CA ALA A 8 -46.91 -18.81 7.33
C ALA A 8 -45.38 -18.89 7.45
N VAL A 9 -44.94 -19.61 8.47
CA VAL A 9 -43.63 -20.27 8.54
C VAL A 9 -43.94 -21.74 8.32
N ALA A 10 -43.68 -22.28 7.13
CA ALA A 10 -43.79 -23.71 6.84
C ALA A 10 -43.24 -24.05 5.45
N ALA A 11 -41.93 -24.34 5.35
CA ALA A 11 -41.38 -25.21 4.31
C ALA A 11 -39.92 -25.62 4.61
N GLU A 12 -39.68 -26.11 5.83
CA GLU A 12 -38.51 -26.96 6.11
C GLU A 12 -39.00 -28.41 6.26
N HIS A 13 -38.14 -29.35 5.88
CA HIS A 13 -38.27 -30.81 5.91
C HIS A 13 -38.95 -31.50 4.71
N LYS A 14 -38.15 -31.71 3.65
CA LYS A 14 -38.24 -32.94 2.85
C LYS A 14 -36.90 -33.67 2.89
N LEU A 15 -36.95 -34.81 3.56
CA LEU A 15 -35.87 -35.75 3.86
C LEU A 15 -35.27 -36.42 2.61
N THR A 16 -33.93 -36.45 2.59
CA THR A 16 -33.05 -37.58 2.24
C THR A 16 -33.54 -38.67 1.27
N ARG A 17 -32.90 -38.72 0.10
CA ARG A 17 -32.49 -39.91 -0.69
C ARG A 17 -31.70 -39.33 -1.87
N LEU A 18 -30.37 -39.48 -1.97
CA LEU A 18 -29.71 -40.69 -2.45
C LEU A 18 -28.21 -40.61 -2.11
N ALA A 19 -27.74 -41.58 -1.34
CA ALA A 19 -26.32 -41.92 -1.23
C ALA A 19 -25.92 -42.82 -2.42
N LYS A 20 -24.75 -42.53 -3.00
CA LYS A 20 -23.88 -43.28 -3.96
C LYS A 20 -23.23 -42.19 -4.84
N THR A 21 -21.93 -41.93 -4.81
CA THR A 21 -20.85 -42.86 -5.10
C THR A 21 -19.54 -42.45 -4.43
N LEU A 22 -18.83 -43.46 -3.96
CA LEU A 22 -17.52 -43.43 -3.33
C LEU A 22 -16.38 -43.26 -4.36
N TYR A 23 -15.34 -42.53 -3.94
CA TYR A 23 -13.91 -42.86 -4.08
C TYR A 23 -13.35 -43.17 -5.48
N SER A 24 -12.50 -42.28 -6.01
CA SER A 24 -11.29 -42.67 -6.75
C SER A 24 -10.30 -41.51 -6.84
N SER A 25 -9.16 -41.74 -6.20
CA SER A 25 -7.91 -40.99 -6.16
C SER A 25 -7.29 -40.65 -7.53
N SER A 26 -6.70 -39.46 -7.66
CA SER A 26 -5.66 -39.17 -8.67
C SER A 26 -4.69 -38.11 -8.17
N THR A 27 -3.81 -38.48 -7.25
CA THR A 27 -2.54 -37.79 -6.97
C THR A 27 -1.53 -38.17 -8.06
N ARG A 28 -1.19 -37.23 -8.94
CA ARG A 28 -0.04 -37.39 -9.86
C ARG A 28 1.21 -36.89 -9.15
N ASN A 29 2.04 -37.84 -8.73
CA ASN A 29 3.40 -37.64 -8.25
C ASN A 29 4.32 -37.36 -9.44
N TYR A 30 5.03 -36.25 -9.42
CA TYR A 30 6.21 -36.05 -10.26
C TYR A 30 7.42 -36.64 -9.53
N SER A 31 8.03 -37.67 -10.11
CA SER A 31 9.33 -38.19 -9.68
C SER A 31 10.34 -37.90 -10.78
N ILE A 32 11.38 -37.14 -10.46
CA ILE A 32 12.49 -36.84 -11.37
C ILE A 32 13.66 -37.72 -10.92
N THR A 33 13.92 -38.77 -11.69
CA THR A 33 15.12 -39.59 -11.59
C THR A 33 16.11 -39.07 -12.63
N ILE A 34 17.26 -38.56 -12.19
CA ILE A 34 18.39 -38.27 -13.09
C ILE A 34 19.46 -39.32 -12.81
N SER A 35 19.70 -40.13 -13.84
CA SER A 35 20.59 -41.29 -13.87
C SER A 35 22.06 -40.88 -13.95
N THR A 36 22.87 -41.48 -13.08
CA THR A 36 24.33 -41.53 -13.18
C THR A 36 24.77 -42.45 -14.32
N HIS A 37 25.75 -42.02 -15.11
CA HIS A 37 26.60 -42.93 -15.87
C HIS A 37 28.06 -42.54 -15.68
N ASN A 38 28.86 -43.60 -15.62
CA ASN A 38 30.20 -43.67 -15.06
C ASN A 38 31.25 -43.60 -16.18
N THR A 39 32.55 -43.49 -15.82
CA THR A 39 33.75 -44.17 -16.40
C THR A 39 34.98 -43.22 -16.35
N THR A 40 35.88 -43.35 -15.35
CA THR A 40 37.13 -44.15 -15.30
C THR A 40 38.32 -43.58 -16.07
N THR A 41 39.41 -43.21 -15.36
CA THR A 41 40.85 -43.45 -15.66
C THR A 41 41.66 -43.03 -14.40
N ILE A 42 42.11 -43.95 -13.52
CA ILE A 42 43.48 -44.50 -13.34
C ILE A 42 44.56 -43.39 -13.28
N ILE A 43 45.37 -43.20 -12.21
CA ILE A 43 46.66 -43.86 -11.93
C ILE A 43 47.13 -43.53 -10.48
N GLN A 44 47.77 -44.54 -9.88
CA GLN A 44 48.62 -44.69 -8.66
C GLN A 44 49.63 -43.53 -8.41
N SER A 45 50.30 -43.27 -7.29
CA SER A 45 50.62 -43.92 -6.01
C SER A 45 51.36 -42.89 -5.12
N GLU A 46 51.24 -42.98 -3.80
CA GLU A 46 52.09 -42.31 -2.77
C GLU A 46 53.57 -42.76 -2.84
N PRO A 47 54.58 -42.00 -2.34
CA PRO A 47 54.90 -42.04 -0.90
C PRO A 47 55.59 -40.81 -0.26
N SER A 48 55.77 -40.94 1.06
CA SER A 48 56.81 -40.37 1.94
C SER A 48 56.57 -39.02 2.63
N ILE A 49 56.02 -39.13 3.85
CA ILE A 49 56.63 -38.76 5.14
C ILE A 49 57.89 -37.87 5.00
N PHE A 50 57.74 -36.59 5.36
CA PHE A 50 58.83 -35.83 5.96
C PHE A 50 58.30 -35.06 7.17
N SER A 51 59.01 -35.28 8.27
CA SER A 51 58.68 -34.85 9.62
C SER A 51 58.84 -33.33 9.80
N ALA A 52 57.94 -32.80 10.63
CA ALA A 52 58.13 -31.73 11.59
C ALA A 52 59.04 -30.57 11.20
N ASP A 53 58.44 -29.38 11.04
CA ASP A 53 58.81 -28.35 12.00
C ASP A 53 57.68 -27.37 12.31
N ARG A 54 57.78 -26.90 13.54
CA ARG A 54 56.89 -26.00 14.26
C ARG A 54 56.60 -24.72 13.48
N CYS A 55 55.35 -24.29 13.52
CA CYS A 55 54.96 -23.09 14.28
C CYS A 55 53.44 -22.88 14.17
N ARG A 56 52.76 -23.05 15.31
CA ARG A 56 51.36 -22.66 15.53
C ARG A 56 51.27 -21.14 15.44
N HIS A 57 50.57 -20.60 14.46
CA HIS A 57 50.04 -19.24 14.53
C HIS A 57 48.52 -19.34 14.36
N PRO A 58 47.72 -18.83 15.32
CA PRO A 58 46.28 -18.90 15.22
C PRO A 58 45.80 -17.96 14.12
N SER A 59 44.91 -18.48 13.28
CA SER A 59 43.68 -17.80 12.84
C SER A 59 43.72 -16.26 12.78
N HIS A 60 43.83 -15.71 11.58
CA HIS A 60 42.93 -14.62 11.21
C HIS A 60 42.26 -14.98 9.91
N GLN A 61 41.14 -15.69 10.08
CA GLN A 61 40.13 -15.88 9.06
C GLN A 61 39.77 -14.51 8.47
N LEU A 62 39.90 -14.39 7.16
CA LEU A 62 39.23 -13.37 6.36
C LEU A 62 37.72 -13.67 6.34
N LEU A 63 37.08 -13.68 7.50
CA LEU A 63 35.65 -13.89 7.64
C LEU A 63 35.18 -13.14 8.88
N SER A 64 34.80 -11.89 8.67
CA SER A 64 33.54 -11.45 9.23
C SER A 64 33.09 -10.26 8.41
N VAL A 65 32.03 -10.45 7.64
CA VAL A 65 31.03 -9.40 7.51
C VAL A 65 30.05 -9.70 8.65
N PRO A 66 30.25 -9.23 9.91
CA PRO A 66 29.29 -9.50 10.96
C PRO A 66 28.39 -8.28 11.05
N TRP A 67 27.60 -8.06 10.02
CA TRP A 67 26.43 -7.22 10.18
C TRP A 67 25.34 -7.87 9.35
N SER A 68 24.60 -8.77 9.99
CA SER A 68 23.23 -9.03 9.59
C SER A 68 22.49 -7.70 9.65
N ALA A 69 22.59 -6.97 8.56
CA ALA A 69 22.08 -5.64 8.30
C ALA A 69 20.55 -5.58 8.23
N ASN A 70 19.85 -6.47 8.93
CA ASN A 70 18.46 -6.22 9.27
C ASN A 70 18.49 -5.19 10.41
N GLN A 71 18.93 -3.99 10.05
CA GLN A 71 18.88 -2.81 10.90
C GLN A 71 17.43 -2.68 11.33
N ILE A 72 17.19 -2.83 12.62
CA ILE A 72 15.88 -2.74 13.25
C ILE A 72 15.25 -1.42 12.80
N ARG A 73 14.38 -1.45 11.78
CA ARG A 73 13.76 -0.27 11.15
C ARG A 73 12.61 0.28 12.01
N PHE A 74 12.74 0.18 13.33
CA PHE A 74 11.79 0.68 14.30
C PHE A 74 12.47 1.78 15.14
N ALA A 75 11.83 2.94 15.23
CA ALA A 75 12.21 4.01 16.14
C ALA A 75 11.15 4.18 17.22
N LYS A 76 11.58 4.26 18.48
CA LYS A 76 10.71 4.70 19.56
C LYS A 76 10.52 6.21 19.44
N ALA A 77 9.29 6.63 19.19
CA ALA A 77 8.87 8.01 19.13
C ALA A 77 7.90 8.30 20.28
N ARG A 78 7.74 9.56 20.67
CA ARG A 78 6.68 9.95 21.61
C ARG A 78 5.38 10.18 20.86
N GLY A 79 4.24 10.11 21.55
CA GLY A 79 2.93 10.46 21.00
C GLY A 79 2.94 11.86 20.38
N SER A 80 3.68 12.80 20.99
CA SER A 80 3.92 14.16 20.48
C SER A 80 4.50 14.24 19.08
N ASP A 81 5.26 13.22 18.67
CA ASP A 81 6.06 13.23 17.44
C ASP A 81 5.31 12.58 16.28
N VAL A 82 4.11 12.04 16.55
CA VAL A 82 3.24 11.45 15.54
C VAL A 82 2.72 12.55 14.60
N ARG A 83 2.88 12.32 13.29
CA ARG A 83 2.46 13.23 12.21
C ARG A 83 1.71 12.43 11.14
N PRO A 84 0.81 13.08 10.37
CA PRO A 84 0.21 12.49 9.18
C PRO A 84 1.30 11.94 8.23
N GLY A 85 1.06 10.76 7.65
CA GLY A 85 2.01 10.05 6.80
C GLY A 85 2.98 9.13 7.54
N ASN A 86 3.15 9.27 8.87
CA ASN A 86 3.96 8.30 9.61
C ASN A 86 3.30 6.91 9.58
N VAL A 87 4.12 5.86 9.50
CA VAL A 87 3.70 4.48 9.72
C VAL A 87 4.12 4.05 11.12
N ILE A 88 3.17 3.51 11.89
CA ILE A 88 3.37 3.12 13.28
C ILE A 88 2.92 1.68 13.51
N GLU A 89 3.59 1.00 14.44
CA GLU A 89 3.16 -0.31 14.92
C GLU A 89 2.40 -0.16 16.25
N ARG A 90 1.26 -0.86 16.36
CA ARG A 90 0.46 -0.88 17.57
C ARG A 90 -0.29 -2.20 17.68
N LYS A 91 -0.19 -2.86 18.84
CA LYS A 91 -0.88 -4.15 19.11
C LYS A 91 -0.56 -5.22 18.05
N GLY A 92 0.68 -5.26 17.54
CA GLY A 92 1.13 -6.20 16.51
C GLY A 92 0.56 -5.95 15.11
N LYS A 93 -0.05 -4.78 14.87
CA LYS A 93 -0.56 -4.34 13.58
C LYS A 93 0.12 -3.05 13.14
N VAL A 94 0.28 -2.91 11.83
CA VAL A 94 0.88 -1.73 11.20
C VAL A 94 -0.21 -0.79 10.74
N TYR A 95 -0.10 0.47 11.15
CA TYR A 95 -1.04 1.52 10.82
C TYR A 95 -0.34 2.69 10.14
N GLN A 96 -0.99 3.24 9.12
CA GLN A 96 -0.64 4.55 8.58
C GLN A 96 -1.43 5.64 9.30
N VAL A 97 -0.76 6.72 9.67
CA VAL A 97 -1.39 7.89 10.28
C VAL A 97 -2.02 8.76 9.19
N VAL A 98 -3.35 8.82 9.14
CA VAL A 98 -4.08 9.65 8.16
C VAL A 98 -4.18 11.09 8.65
N LYS A 99 -4.56 11.28 9.92
CA LYS A 99 -4.74 12.60 10.53
C LYS A 99 -4.31 12.56 11.98
N ALA A 100 -3.63 13.61 12.43
CA ALA A 100 -3.30 13.80 13.83
C ALA A 100 -3.82 15.18 14.27
N GLN A 101 -4.49 15.24 15.42
CA GLN A 101 -5.03 16.45 16.01
C GLN A 101 -4.54 16.57 17.44
N HIS A 102 -3.79 17.63 17.73
CA HIS A 102 -3.29 17.91 19.05
C HIS A 102 -4.27 18.84 19.78
N SER A 103 -4.81 18.38 20.92
CA SER A 103 -5.72 19.17 21.74
C SER A 103 -5.15 19.31 23.15
N THR A 104 -4.94 20.57 23.55
CA THR A 104 -4.61 20.92 24.93
C THR A 104 -5.89 21.38 25.61
N GLN A 105 -6.29 20.68 26.66
CA GLN A 105 -7.40 21.10 27.51
C GLN A 105 -6.85 22.03 28.59
N GLY A 106 -7.53 23.13 28.93
CA GLY A 106 -6.93 24.24 29.70
C GLY A 106 -6.15 23.85 30.95
N ARG A 107 -6.69 22.96 31.80
CA ARG A 107 -6.00 22.38 32.98
C ARG A 107 -5.69 20.88 32.82
N GLY A 108 -5.89 20.32 31.63
CA GLY A 108 -5.66 18.90 31.34
C GLY A 108 -4.34 18.68 30.60
N GLY A 109 -3.81 17.45 30.68
CA GLY A 109 -2.68 17.05 29.85
C GLY A 109 -3.01 17.14 28.35
N ALA A 110 -2.00 17.36 27.54
CA ALA A 110 -2.12 17.35 26.08
C ALA A 110 -2.43 15.94 25.55
N ILE A 111 -3.48 15.84 24.73
CA ILE A 111 -3.93 14.60 24.10
C ILE A 111 -3.86 14.75 22.60
N ILE A 112 -3.42 13.69 21.93
CA ILE A 112 -3.30 13.65 20.49
C ILE A 112 -4.30 12.62 19.98
N GLN A 113 -5.34 13.11 19.30
CA GLN A 113 -6.31 12.26 18.65
C GLN A 113 -5.80 11.94 17.24
N VAL A 114 -5.66 10.65 16.95
CA VAL A 114 -5.09 10.17 15.69
C VAL A 114 -6.08 9.27 14.99
N GLU A 115 -6.33 9.58 13.72
CA GLU A 115 -7.01 8.69 12.78
C GLU A 115 -5.95 7.83 12.10
N LEU A 116 -6.01 6.54 12.40
CA LEU A 116 -5.13 5.50 11.91
C LEU A 116 -5.85 4.72 10.82
N ARG A 117 -5.07 4.18 9.88
CA ARG A 117 -5.54 3.27 8.86
C ARG A 117 -4.74 2.00 8.90
N ASP A 118 -5.41 0.86 9.04
CA ASP A 118 -4.79 -0.46 8.97
C ASP A 118 -4.26 -0.70 7.54
N VAL A 119 -2.98 -1.06 7.40
CA VAL A 119 -2.36 -1.30 6.09
C VAL A 119 -2.92 -2.57 5.45
N ASP A 120 -3.17 -3.62 6.24
CA ASP A 120 -3.70 -4.91 5.77
C ASP A 120 -5.18 -4.79 5.40
N SER A 121 -5.98 -4.29 6.34
CA SER A 121 -7.45 -4.30 6.20
C SER A 121 -8.01 -3.04 5.55
N GLY A 122 -7.24 -1.95 5.46
CA GLY A 122 -7.71 -0.64 4.99
C GLY A 122 -8.65 0.10 5.97
N ASN A 123 -9.04 -0.54 7.07
CA ASN A 123 -9.97 -0.03 8.08
C ASN A 123 -9.41 1.19 8.82
N LYS A 124 -10.26 2.19 9.03
CA LYS A 124 -9.94 3.38 9.80
C LYS A 124 -10.26 3.19 11.28
N VAL A 125 -9.32 3.53 12.15
CA VAL A 125 -9.44 3.42 13.61
C VAL A 125 -9.04 4.74 14.24
N ASN A 126 -9.83 5.23 15.18
CA ASN A 126 -9.50 6.42 15.94
C ASN A 126 -8.89 6.03 17.29
N GLU A 127 -7.63 6.38 17.52
CA GLU A 127 -6.95 6.20 18.81
C GLU A 127 -6.57 7.57 19.41
N ARG A 128 -6.36 7.58 20.72
CA ARG A 128 -5.93 8.75 21.48
C ARG A 128 -4.62 8.43 22.18
N PHE A 129 -3.59 9.20 21.89
CA PHE A 129 -2.29 9.08 22.53
C PHE A 129 -2.10 10.19 23.55
N ARG A 130 -1.41 9.86 24.65
CA ARG A 130 -0.84 10.89 25.52
C ARG A 130 0.47 11.39 24.93
N THR A 131 0.88 12.58 25.35
CA THR A 131 2.12 13.22 24.85
C THR A 131 3.37 12.43 25.24
N ASP A 132 3.37 11.83 26.43
CA ASP A 132 4.46 11.04 27.02
C ASP A 132 4.43 9.56 26.60
N GLU A 133 3.37 9.12 25.94
CA GLU A 133 3.23 7.74 25.51
C GLU A 133 4.24 7.39 24.41
N THR A 134 4.92 6.25 24.55
CA THR A 134 5.87 5.78 23.53
C THR A 134 5.13 5.00 22.43
N VAL A 135 5.43 5.34 21.18
CA VAL A 135 4.90 4.72 19.96
C VAL A 135 6.06 4.19 19.14
N GLU A 136 5.89 3.01 18.53
CA GLU A 136 6.88 2.43 17.64
C GLU A 136 6.62 2.92 16.21
N LYS A 137 7.54 3.73 15.69
CA LYS A 137 7.49 4.24 14.33
C LYS A 137 8.32 3.34 13.41
N ILE A 138 7.76 3.02 12.25
CA ILE A 138 8.42 2.23 11.21
C ILE A 138 9.09 3.19 10.22
N PHE A 139 10.34 2.89 9.86
CA PHE A 139 11.02 3.56 8.75
C PHE A 139 10.67 2.89 7.43
N VAL A 140 9.92 3.62 6.61
CA VAL A 140 9.55 3.23 5.26
C VAL A 140 10.49 3.86 4.24
N GLU A 141 10.68 3.17 3.13
CA GLU A 141 11.49 3.64 2.00
C GLU A 141 10.56 4.10 0.88
N ALA A 142 10.67 5.35 0.46
CA ALA A 142 9.86 5.89 -0.64
C ALA A 142 10.56 5.61 -1.97
N LYS A 143 9.85 4.94 -2.89
CA LYS A 143 10.29 4.68 -4.26
C LYS A 143 9.26 5.18 -5.26
N SER A 144 9.72 5.59 -6.43
CA SER A 144 8.85 6.06 -7.51
C SER A 144 8.51 4.93 -8.47
N TYR A 145 7.24 4.84 -8.84
CA TYR A 145 6.71 3.86 -9.76
C TYR A 145 5.86 4.54 -10.83
N THR A 146 5.68 3.90 -11.98
CA THR A 146 4.75 4.33 -13.02
C THR A 146 3.50 3.46 -12.94
N TYR A 147 2.33 4.08 -12.98
CA TYR A 147 1.06 3.38 -13.04
C TYR A 147 0.85 2.72 -14.40
N LEU A 148 0.45 1.45 -14.40
CA LEU A 148 0.13 0.71 -15.63
C LEU A 148 -1.38 0.60 -15.82
N TYR A 149 -2.03 -0.17 -14.96
CA TYR A 149 -3.47 -0.40 -15.00
C TYR A 149 -3.99 -0.81 -13.63
N THR A 150 -5.31 -0.80 -13.51
CA THR A 150 -6.01 -1.24 -12.33
C THR A 150 -6.70 -2.56 -12.64
N ASP A 151 -6.46 -3.57 -11.80
CA ASP A 151 -7.17 -4.83 -11.85
C ASP A 151 -8.46 -4.71 -11.01
N GLU A 152 -9.60 -4.82 -11.68
CA GLU A 152 -10.91 -4.76 -11.05
C GLU A 152 -11.35 -6.10 -10.44
N GLU A 153 -10.72 -7.22 -10.79
CA GLU A 153 -11.04 -8.53 -10.22
C GLU A 153 -10.41 -8.71 -8.82
N THR A 154 -9.18 -8.26 -8.65
CA THR A 154 -8.40 -8.39 -7.41
C THR A 154 -8.36 -7.12 -6.55
N ASP A 155 -8.96 -6.02 -7.03
CA ASP A 155 -8.90 -4.70 -6.39
C ASP A 155 -7.46 -4.19 -6.13
N THR A 156 -6.53 -4.56 -7.01
CA THR A 156 -5.13 -4.14 -6.96
C THR A 156 -4.76 -3.24 -8.14
N ILE A 157 -3.82 -2.34 -7.90
CA ILE A 157 -3.23 -1.47 -8.91
C ILE A 157 -1.84 -1.99 -9.21
N VAL A 158 -1.58 -2.24 -10.49
CA VAL A 158 -0.28 -2.73 -10.95
C VAL A 158 0.59 -1.54 -11.29
N LEU A 159 1.73 -1.45 -10.62
CA LEU A 159 2.73 -0.41 -10.79
C LEU A 159 4.03 -1.00 -11.31
N MET A 160 4.82 -0.21 -12.03
CA MET A 160 6.11 -0.64 -12.56
C MET A 160 7.23 0.29 -12.11
N GLU A 161 8.33 -0.27 -11.61
CA GLU A 161 9.51 0.52 -11.28
C GLU A 161 10.24 0.92 -12.58
N PRO A 162 10.57 2.20 -12.81
CA PRO A 162 11.14 2.66 -14.08
C PRO A 162 12.57 2.16 -14.35
N ASN A 163 13.32 1.80 -13.29
CA ASN A 163 14.73 1.41 -13.43
C ASN A 163 14.91 -0.11 -13.53
N THR A 164 14.16 -0.87 -12.75
CA THR A 164 14.28 -2.33 -12.63
C THR A 164 13.23 -3.07 -13.45
N PHE A 165 12.19 -2.37 -13.91
CA PHE A 165 11.01 -2.93 -14.59
C PHE A 165 10.29 -4.00 -13.76
N VAL A 166 10.47 -3.99 -12.44
CA VAL A 166 9.75 -4.87 -11.51
C VAL A 166 8.33 -4.34 -11.35
N GLN A 167 7.37 -5.26 -11.45
CA GLN A 167 5.97 -4.96 -11.18
C GLN A 167 5.66 -5.13 -9.70
N LEU A 168 4.80 -4.25 -9.18
CA LEU A 168 4.34 -4.25 -7.80
C LEU A 168 2.82 -4.10 -7.78
N ASP A 169 2.16 -5.06 -7.13
CA ASP A 169 0.73 -5.03 -6.91
C ASP A 169 0.43 -4.28 -5.62
N VAL A 170 -0.32 -3.18 -5.73
CA VAL A 170 -0.67 -2.32 -4.60
C VAL A 170 -2.19 -2.32 -4.43
N PRO A 171 -2.72 -2.67 -3.25
CA PRO A 171 -4.16 -2.61 -3.00
C PRO A 171 -4.73 -1.20 -3.23
N LYS A 172 -5.88 -1.11 -3.92
CA LYS A 172 -6.56 0.17 -4.23
C LYS A 172 -6.80 1.02 -2.99
N HIS A 173 -7.10 0.38 -1.86
CA HIS A 173 -7.38 1.10 -0.64
C HIS A 173 -6.22 2.04 -0.30
N LEU A 174 -4.96 1.62 -0.41
CA LEU A 174 -3.80 2.43 -0.01
C LEU A 174 -3.74 3.82 -0.65
N PHE A 175 -4.27 4.01 -1.87
CA PHE A 175 -4.34 5.31 -2.55
C PHE A 175 -5.43 6.25 -2.01
N GLY A 176 -6.46 5.72 -1.35
CA GLY A 176 -7.55 6.50 -0.77
C GLY A 176 -8.27 7.37 -1.81
N ASN A 177 -8.49 8.65 -1.48
CA ASN A 177 -9.18 9.59 -2.37
C ASN A 177 -8.37 9.95 -3.61
N SER A 178 -7.04 9.83 -3.56
CA SER A 178 -6.16 10.17 -4.67
C SER A 178 -6.26 9.18 -5.84
N LEU A 179 -6.96 8.06 -5.65
CA LEU A 179 -7.24 7.06 -6.68
C LEU A 179 -7.84 7.68 -7.95
N ALA A 180 -8.75 8.66 -7.79
CA ALA A 180 -9.41 9.33 -8.91
C ALA A 180 -8.44 10.13 -9.81
N TYR A 181 -7.21 10.38 -9.37
CA TYR A 181 -6.20 11.10 -10.17
C TYR A 181 -5.23 10.17 -10.90
N LEU A 182 -5.37 8.86 -10.74
CA LEU A 182 -4.56 7.90 -11.49
C LEU A 182 -4.94 7.94 -12.97
N LYS A 183 -3.92 8.08 -13.81
CA LYS A 183 -3.98 8.04 -15.26
C LYS A 183 -2.83 7.19 -15.74
N ASP A 184 -3.00 6.63 -16.94
CA ASP A 184 -1.94 5.89 -17.61
C ASP A 184 -0.66 6.73 -17.67
N ASP A 185 0.48 6.08 -17.43
CA ASP A 185 1.82 6.68 -17.40
C ASP A 185 2.06 7.76 -16.32
N ILE A 186 1.20 7.89 -15.30
CA ILE A 186 1.49 8.78 -14.17
C ILE A 186 2.55 8.17 -13.24
N THR A 187 3.53 8.97 -12.84
CA THR A 187 4.51 8.58 -11.82
C THR A 187 3.92 8.77 -10.41
N VAL A 188 3.89 7.71 -9.61
CA VAL A 188 3.41 7.70 -8.22
C VAL A 188 4.57 7.41 -7.25
N SER A 189 4.40 7.82 -5.98
CA SER A 189 5.35 7.51 -4.90
C SER A 189 4.76 6.43 -4.00
N VAL A 190 5.48 5.33 -3.81
CA VAL A 190 5.08 4.21 -2.95
C VAL A 190 6.07 4.08 -1.81
N GLU A 191 5.55 4.00 -0.60
CA GLU A 191 6.32 3.75 0.62
C GLU A 191 6.33 2.25 0.92
N LEU A 192 7.53 1.67 0.95
CA LEU A 192 7.76 0.24 1.11
C LEU A 192 8.42 -0.07 2.45
N PHE A 193 8.02 -1.19 3.03
CA PHE A 193 8.66 -1.79 4.19
C PHE A 193 8.85 -3.29 3.94
N ASN A 194 10.10 -3.74 3.82
CA ASN A 194 10.44 -5.14 3.47
C ASN A 194 9.66 -5.62 2.24
N ASP A 195 9.71 -4.83 1.17
CA ASP A 195 9.00 -5.04 -0.11
C ASP A 195 7.46 -5.05 -0.04
N ARG A 196 6.89 -4.79 1.14
CA ARG A 196 5.45 -4.66 1.32
C ARG A 196 5.02 -3.19 1.19
N PRO A 197 4.02 -2.86 0.37
CA PRO A 197 3.51 -1.50 0.24
C PRO A 197 2.74 -1.08 1.51
N MET A 198 3.18 0.02 2.11
CA MET A 198 2.57 0.60 3.31
C MET A 198 1.61 1.74 2.96
N SER A 199 1.97 2.54 1.96
CA SER A 199 1.26 3.73 1.52
C SER A 199 1.61 4.04 0.06
N ALA A 200 0.67 4.62 -0.67
CA ALA A 200 0.91 5.12 -2.02
C ALA A 200 0.30 6.52 -2.18
N SER A 201 1.00 7.40 -2.87
CA SER A 201 0.59 8.78 -3.09
C SER A 201 0.81 9.20 -4.54
N VAL A 202 -0.17 9.90 -5.08
CA VAL A 202 -0.14 10.53 -6.42
C VAL A 202 0.58 11.89 -6.31
N PRO A 203 1.23 12.38 -7.38
CA PRO A 203 1.82 13.71 -7.38
C PRO A 203 0.83 14.78 -6.91
N LYS A 204 1.35 15.77 -6.17
CA LYS A 204 0.52 16.88 -5.65
C LYS A 204 -0.15 17.69 -6.75
N ARG A 205 0.40 17.67 -7.96
CA ARG A 205 -0.10 18.42 -9.11
C ARG A 205 -0.34 17.47 -10.26
N VAL A 206 -1.58 17.42 -10.73
CA VAL A 206 -1.98 16.55 -11.84
C VAL A 206 -2.71 17.39 -12.89
N THR A 207 -2.41 17.10 -14.16
CA THR A 207 -3.07 17.74 -15.29
C THR A 207 -4.33 16.95 -15.66
N CYS A 208 -5.48 17.61 -15.64
CA CYS A 208 -6.77 17.04 -16.02
C CYS A 208 -7.41 17.82 -17.16
N THR A 209 -8.15 17.12 -18.01
CA THR A 209 -8.87 17.73 -19.12
C THR A 209 -10.32 17.98 -18.71
N VAL A 210 -10.85 19.14 -19.05
CA VAL A 210 -12.26 19.48 -18.80
C VAL A 210 -13.15 18.83 -19.86
N VAL A 211 -14.04 17.92 -19.45
CA VAL A 211 -14.99 17.22 -20.33
C VAL A 211 -16.28 18.01 -20.48
N GLU A 212 -16.78 18.60 -19.40
CA GLU A 212 -18.00 19.40 -19.42
C GLU A 212 -17.84 20.65 -18.55
N ALA A 213 -18.28 21.80 -19.07
CA ALA A 213 -18.30 23.05 -18.33
C ALA A 213 -19.69 23.65 -18.34
N GLN A 214 -20.18 24.07 -17.17
CA GLN A 214 -21.43 24.81 -17.08
C GLN A 214 -21.32 26.13 -17.84
N VAL A 215 -22.33 26.42 -18.66
CA VAL A 215 -22.40 27.66 -19.43
C VAL A 215 -22.55 28.83 -18.45
N PRO A 216 -21.71 29.87 -18.54
CA PRO A 216 -21.83 31.02 -17.67
C PRO A 216 -23.19 31.70 -17.89
N MET A 217 -23.97 31.87 -16.81
CA MET A 217 -25.19 32.68 -16.85
C MET A 217 -24.79 34.13 -17.13
N LYS A 218 -25.15 34.62 -18.32
CA LYS A 218 -24.97 36.03 -18.69
C LYS A 218 -25.88 36.89 -17.80
N GLY A 219 -25.32 37.60 -16.81
CA GLY A 219 -26.10 38.57 -16.04
C GLY A 219 -25.66 38.85 -14.59
N MET A 220 -24.63 38.20 -14.05
CA MET A 220 -24.17 38.47 -12.68
C MET A 220 -22.91 39.33 -12.67
N GLY A 221 -22.99 40.48 -12.00
CA GLY A 221 -21.92 41.48 -11.91
C GLY A 221 -20.88 41.20 -10.83
N ALA A 222 -19.72 41.87 -10.99
CA ALA A 222 -18.62 42.23 -10.06
C ALA A 222 -18.05 41.24 -9.03
N THR A 223 -18.75 40.17 -8.62
CA THR A 223 -18.23 39.17 -7.68
C THR A 223 -17.42 38.12 -8.45
N PRO A 224 -16.23 37.70 -7.96
CA PRO A 224 -15.54 36.55 -8.53
C PRO A 224 -16.42 35.31 -8.40
N HIS A 225 -16.95 34.84 -9.53
CA HIS A 225 -17.80 33.65 -9.59
C HIS A 225 -16.98 32.46 -10.10
N THR A 226 -16.97 31.37 -9.33
CA THR A 226 -16.43 30.08 -9.77
C THR A 226 -17.54 29.29 -10.48
N LYS A 227 -17.17 28.59 -11.55
CA LYS A 227 -18.04 27.63 -12.23
C LYS A 227 -17.63 26.22 -11.90
N LYS A 228 -18.60 25.31 -11.86
CA LYS A 228 -18.34 23.88 -11.67
C LYS A 228 -18.10 23.23 -13.02
N VAL A 229 -17.02 22.47 -13.11
CA VAL A 229 -16.65 21.69 -14.31
C VAL A 229 -16.50 20.22 -13.96
N LEU A 230 -16.79 19.36 -14.94
CA LEU A 230 -16.54 17.93 -14.89
C LEU A 230 -15.22 17.63 -15.60
N LEU A 231 -14.37 16.86 -14.94
CA LEU A 231 -13.06 16.45 -15.44
C LEU A 231 -13.12 15.07 -16.08
N ASP A 232 -12.06 14.73 -16.80
CA ASP A 232 -11.87 13.41 -17.45
C ASP A 232 -11.93 12.23 -16.48
N ASN A 233 -11.53 12.44 -15.23
CA ASN A 233 -11.64 11.45 -14.16
C ASN A 233 -13.01 11.43 -13.44
N GLY A 234 -13.99 12.20 -13.89
CA GLY A 234 -15.33 12.26 -13.30
C GLY A 234 -15.44 13.13 -12.04
N LEU A 235 -14.35 13.74 -11.57
CA LEU A 235 -14.39 14.70 -10.46
C LEU A 235 -15.00 16.03 -10.89
N ARG A 236 -15.68 16.69 -9.95
CA ARG A 236 -16.24 18.03 -10.13
C ARG A 236 -15.44 19.05 -9.35
N VAL A 237 -14.84 20.01 -10.05
CA VAL A 237 -13.98 21.04 -9.45
C VAL A 237 -14.53 22.43 -9.76
N GLU A 238 -14.31 23.36 -8.84
CA GLU A 238 -14.61 24.78 -9.03
C GLU A 238 -13.45 25.48 -9.72
N VAL A 239 -13.72 26.06 -10.89
CA VAL A 239 -12.72 26.74 -11.72
C VAL A 239 -13.17 28.16 -12.07
N PRO A 240 -12.24 29.05 -12.45
CA PRO A 240 -12.59 30.37 -12.96
C PRO A 240 -13.47 30.33 -14.23
N PRO A 241 -14.25 31.38 -14.50
CA PRO A 241 -15.25 31.38 -15.56
C PRO A 241 -14.66 31.32 -16.98
N HIS A 242 -13.37 31.63 -17.15
CA HIS A 242 -12.68 31.61 -18.44
C HIS A 242 -12.32 30.21 -18.96
N VAL A 243 -12.38 29.16 -18.12
CA VAL A 243 -11.98 27.77 -18.47
C VAL A 243 -13.01 27.08 -19.36
N VAL A 244 -12.72 26.77 -20.61
CA VAL A 244 -13.70 26.14 -21.52
C VAL A 244 -13.55 24.62 -21.55
N THR A 245 -14.56 23.93 -22.10
CA THR A 245 -14.46 22.50 -22.38
C THR A 245 -13.29 22.22 -23.32
N GLY A 246 -12.52 21.16 -23.03
CA GLY A 246 -11.30 20.81 -23.76
C GLY A 246 -10.02 21.43 -23.21
N ASP A 247 -10.10 22.40 -22.30
CA ASP A 247 -8.92 22.95 -21.64
C ASP A 247 -8.26 21.92 -20.72
N LYS A 248 -6.92 21.94 -20.70
CA LYS A 248 -6.12 21.24 -19.70
C LYS A 248 -5.89 22.16 -18.51
N ILE A 249 -6.20 21.67 -17.32
CA ILE A 249 -6.04 22.39 -16.06
C ILE A 249 -5.14 21.62 -15.11
N LEU A 250 -4.41 22.35 -14.29
CA LEU A 250 -3.56 21.81 -13.22
C LEU A 250 -4.33 21.85 -11.90
N ILE A 251 -4.40 20.71 -11.22
CA ILE A 251 -5.17 20.52 -9.99
C ILE A 251 -4.24 20.12 -8.85
N ASP A 252 -4.50 20.65 -7.66
CA ASP A 252 -3.91 20.16 -6.41
C ASP A 252 -4.67 18.94 -5.91
N THR A 253 -4.03 17.78 -5.86
CA THR A 253 -4.64 16.50 -5.41
C THR A 253 -4.90 16.43 -3.91
N THR A 254 -4.40 17.39 -3.14
CA THR A 254 -4.61 17.44 -1.68
C THR A 254 -5.99 18.00 -1.32
N ASN A 255 -6.44 19.02 -2.06
CA ASN A 255 -7.65 19.79 -1.77
C ASN A 255 -8.65 19.79 -2.93
N ASP A 256 -8.36 19.07 -4.02
CA ASP A 256 -9.14 19.08 -5.26
C ASP A 256 -9.34 20.49 -5.84
N SER A 257 -8.34 21.36 -5.68
CA SER A 257 -8.42 22.78 -6.05
C SER A 257 -7.71 23.09 -7.36
N TYR A 258 -8.32 23.95 -8.17
CA TYR A 258 -7.70 24.51 -9.37
C TYR A 258 -6.47 25.38 -9.03
N ILE A 259 -5.37 25.16 -9.76
CA ILE A 259 -4.14 25.97 -9.64
C ILE A 259 -4.02 26.91 -10.83
N SER A 260 -3.93 26.35 -12.04
CA SER A 260 -3.68 27.10 -13.28
C SER A 260 -4.19 26.34 -14.49
N ARG A 261 -4.33 27.04 -15.62
CA ARG A 261 -4.47 26.40 -16.93
C ARG A 261 -3.07 25.90 -17.35
N ALA A 262 -3.01 24.69 -17.91
CA ALA A 262 -1.77 24.02 -18.33
C ALA A 262 -1.36 24.43 -19.76
#